data_AF-A0A545BDV8-F1
#
_entry.id   AF-A0A545BDV8-F1
#
_cell.length_a   1.000
_cell.length_b   1.000
_cell.length_c   1.000
_cell.angle_alpha   90.00
_cell.angle_beta   90.00
_cell.angle_gamma   90.00
#
_symmetry.space_group_name_H-M   'P 1'
#
loop_
_entity.id
_entity.type
_entity.pdbx_description
1 polymer ?
#
loop_
_entity_poly.entity_id
_entity_poly.type
_entity_poly.pdbx_seq_one_letter_code
_entity_poly.pdbx_strand_id
1 'polypeptide(L)'
;MISLHQDAQGFIRMKRHFPATAAVSVVFSDGTEEIFTAQRLNQIYDDALAAYRAANHLDAKGFDRGPRKKVQQGIEFVPVSPGMSS
;
A
#
# COMPACT_ATOMS: atom_id res chain seq x y z
N MET A 1 4.65 -13.36 -12.42
CA MET A 1 4.84 -13.52 -10.96
C MET A 1 5.60 -12.31 -10.47
N ILE A 2 5.13 -11.64 -9.41
CA ILE A 2 5.82 -10.50 -8.80
C ILE A 2 6.32 -10.95 -7.43
N SER A 3 7.54 -10.57 -7.06
CA SER A 3 8.10 -10.88 -5.74
C SER A 3 8.43 -9.58 -5.02
N LEU A 4 7.97 -9.45 -3.78
CA LEU A 4 8.19 -8.29 -2.92
C LEU A 4 8.88 -8.76 -1.64
N HIS A 5 9.79 -7.94 -1.13
CA HIS A 5 10.44 -8.17 0.15
C HIS A 5 9.91 -7.16 1.17
N GLN A 6 9.55 -7.66 2.33
CA GLN A 6 9.22 -6.84 3.47
C GLN A 6 10.51 -6.29 4.09
N ASP A 7 10.52 -5.01 4.36
CA ASP A 7 11.58 -4.32 5.08
C ASP A 7 11.54 -4.70 6.58
N ALA A 8 12.62 -4.42 7.32
CA ALA A 8 12.71 -4.73 8.75
C ALA A 8 11.63 -4.03 9.59
N GLN A 9 11.06 -2.96 9.05
CA GLN A 9 10.00 -2.16 9.64
C GLN A 9 8.59 -2.72 9.37
N GLY A 10 8.46 -3.81 8.61
CA GLY A 10 7.17 -4.45 8.34
C GLY A 10 6.45 -3.98 7.07
N PHE A 11 7.12 -3.21 6.21
CA PHE A 11 6.52 -2.61 5.01
C PHE A 11 7.06 -3.23 3.73
N ILE A 12 6.22 -3.34 2.70
CA ILE A 12 6.64 -3.59 1.32
C ILE A 12 6.65 -2.28 0.53
N ARG A 13 7.52 -2.20 -0.48
CA ARG A 13 7.56 -1.05 -1.40
C ARG A 13 6.62 -1.27 -2.56
N MET A 14 5.57 -0.46 -2.62
CA MET A 14 4.57 -0.52 -3.68
C MET A 14 4.20 0.91 -4.10
N LYS A 15 4.58 1.29 -5.33
CA LYS A 15 4.36 2.65 -5.85
C LYS A 15 3.03 2.84 -6.56
N ARG A 16 2.34 1.74 -6.88
CA ARG A 16 1.09 1.72 -7.67
C ARG A 16 0.38 0.40 -7.49
N HIS A 17 -0.91 0.40 -7.82
CA HIS A 17 -1.71 -0.81 -7.90
C HIS A 17 -1.15 -1.81 -8.91
N PHE A 18 -1.20 -3.07 -8.52
CA PHE A 18 -0.92 -4.20 -9.38
C PHE A 18 -2.19 -4.65 -10.11
N PRO A 19 -2.07 -5.28 -11.29
CA PRO A 19 -3.22 -5.85 -11.97
C PRO A 19 -3.87 -6.93 -11.09
N ALA A 20 -5.18 -6.84 -10.84
CA ALA A 20 -5.88 -7.61 -9.80
C ALA A 20 -5.70 -9.13 -9.87
N THR A 21 -5.53 -9.67 -11.08
CA THR A 21 -5.35 -11.11 -11.34
C THR A 21 -3.92 -11.60 -11.14
N ALA A 22 -2.96 -10.72 -10.88
CA ALA A 22 -1.58 -11.13 -10.67
C ALA A 22 -1.38 -11.75 -9.27
N ALA A 23 -0.58 -12.81 -9.23
CA ALA A 23 -0.03 -13.35 -7.99
C ALA A 23 1.25 -12.59 -7.60
N VAL A 24 1.31 -12.22 -6.33
CA VAL A 24 2.43 -11.51 -5.72
C VAL A 24 2.94 -12.34 -4.54
N SER A 25 4.17 -12.83 -4.62
CA SER A 25 4.84 -13.46 -3.49
C SER A 25 5.45 -12.36 -2.61
N VAL A 26 5.17 -12.41 -1.31
CA VAL A 26 5.74 -11.50 -0.31
C VAL A 26 6.61 -12.30 0.63
N VAL A 27 7.90 -11.99 0.64
CA VAL A 27 8.87 -12.54 1.59
C VAL A 27 8.94 -11.62 2.79
N PHE A 28 8.53 -12.11 3.95
CA PHE A 28 8.53 -11.37 5.20
C PHE A 28 9.93 -11.31 5.83
N SER A 29 10.14 -10.36 6.73
CA SER A 29 11.41 -10.19 7.44
C SER A 29 11.77 -11.36 8.36
N ASP A 30 10.78 -12.16 8.75
CA ASP A 30 10.94 -13.41 9.52
C ASP A 30 11.33 -14.62 8.62
N GLY A 31 11.57 -14.38 7.33
CA GLY A 31 11.94 -15.41 6.36
C GLY A 31 10.77 -16.28 5.88
N THR A 32 9.55 -16.05 6.38
CA THR A 32 8.34 -16.67 5.84
C THR A 32 7.96 -16.04 4.50
N GLU A 33 7.35 -16.82 3.63
CA GLU A 33 6.84 -16.35 2.34
C GLU A 33 5.35 -16.65 2.25
N GLU A 34 4.57 -15.68 1.76
CA GLU A 34 3.15 -15.85 1.51
C GLU A 34 2.75 -15.28 0.14
N ILE A 35 1.87 -16.00 -0.54
CA ILE A 35 1.36 -15.58 -1.85
C ILE A 35 0.08 -14.77 -1.65
N PHE A 36 0.12 -13.53 -2.08
CA PHE A 36 -0.99 -12.61 -2.12
C PHE A 36 -1.58 -12.51 -3.52
N THR A 37 -2.89 -12.27 -3.58
CA THR A 37 -3.48 -11.70 -4.79
C THR A 37 -3.15 -10.21 -4.86
N ALA A 38 -2.85 -9.71 -6.05
CA ALA A 38 -2.65 -8.28 -6.27
C ALA A 38 -3.87 -7.46 -5.84
N GLN A 39 -5.08 -8.00 -5.99
CA GLN A 39 -6.30 -7.38 -5.49
C GLN A 39 -6.23 -7.13 -3.98
N ARG A 40 -5.76 -8.11 -3.20
CA ARG A 40 -5.64 -7.97 -1.74
C ARG A 40 -4.61 -6.91 -1.35
N LEU A 41 -3.45 -6.90 -2.00
CA LEU A 41 -2.43 -5.86 -1.76
C LEU A 41 -2.91 -4.46 -2.14
N ASN A 42 -3.70 -4.32 -3.21
CA ASN A 42 -4.30 -3.04 -3.58
C ASN A 42 -5.27 -2.55 -2.49
N GLN A 43 -6.10 -3.42 -1.91
CA GLN A 43 -6.98 -3.04 -0.80
C GLN A 43 -6.19 -2.56 0.42
N ILE A 44 -5.11 -3.26 0.78
CA ILE A 44 -4.24 -2.86 1.89
C ILE A 44 -3.58 -1.50 1.59
N TYR A 45 -3.14 -1.29 0.35
CA TYR A 45 -2.62 0.00 -0.11
C TYR A 45 -3.67 1.13 0.04
N ASP A 46 -4.90 0.89 -0.42
CA ASP A 46 -5.99 1.88 -0.35
C ASP A 46 -6.34 2.23 1.11
N ASP A 47 -6.39 1.23 2.00
CA ASP A 47 -6.63 1.43 3.44
C ASP A 47 -5.51 2.23 4.11
N ALA A 48 -4.26 1.85 3.86
CA ALA A 48 -3.09 2.56 4.37
C ALA A 48 -3.01 4.00 3.82
N LEU A 49 -3.41 4.22 2.57
CA LEU A 49 -3.48 5.55 1.97
C LEU A 49 -4.59 6.40 2.63
N ALA A 50 -5.73 5.80 2.95
CA ALA A 50 -6.80 6.47 3.68
C ALA A 50 -6.35 6.87 5.09
N ALA A 51 -5.69 5.96 5.82
CA ALA A 51 -5.13 6.24 7.14
C ALA A 51 -4.06 7.34 7.09
N TYR A 52 -3.16 7.31 6.08
CA TYR A 52 -2.16 8.36 5.86
C TYR A 52 -2.83 9.72 5.61
N ARG A 53 -3.89 9.77 4.79
CA ARG A 53 -4.64 11.01 4.52
C ARG A 53 -5.33 11.56 5.77
N ALA A 54 -5.94 10.67 6.57
CA ALA A 54 -6.58 11.03 7.83
C ALA A 54 -5.56 11.60 8.83
N ALA A 55 -4.43 10.92 9.02
CA ALA A 55 -3.36 11.34 9.93
C ALA A 55 -2.71 12.67 9.53
N ASN A 56 -2.60 12.95 8.22
CA ASN A 56 -2.01 14.19 7.73
C ASN A 56 -2.98 15.39 7.73
N HIS A 57 -4.21 15.25 8.25
CA HIS A 57 -5.22 16.33 8.29
C HIS A 57 -5.40 17.06 6.94
N LEU A 58 -5.24 16.35 5.82
CA LEU A 58 -5.47 16.91 4.47
C LEU A 58 -6.93 17.38 4.30
N ASP A 59 -7.83 16.93 5.15
CA ASP A 59 -9.25 17.31 5.19
C ASP A 59 -9.52 18.53 6.11
N ALA A 60 -8.69 18.78 7.13
CA ALA A 60 -8.95 19.79 8.17
C ALA A 60 -8.21 21.13 7.99
N LYS A 61 -7.22 21.20 7.09
CA LYS A 61 -6.64 22.48 6.67
C LYS A 61 -7.29 22.89 5.36
N GLY A 62 -8.06 23.97 5.35
CA GLY A 62 -8.79 24.46 4.18
C GLY A 62 -7.88 24.73 2.98
N PHE A 63 -7.62 23.71 2.16
CA PHE A 63 -6.84 23.83 0.94
C PHE A 63 -7.74 24.32 -0.20
N ASP A 64 -7.51 25.59 -0.55
CA ASP A 64 -7.77 26.28 -1.81
C ASP A 64 -8.74 25.63 -2.82
N ARG A 65 -9.80 26.39 -3.12
CA ARG A 65 -10.70 26.20 -4.27
C ARG A 65 -10.06 26.65 -5.60
N GLY A 66 -8.76 26.40 -5.78
CA GLY A 66 -8.04 26.60 -7.05
C GLY A 66 -8.11 25.36 -7.95
N PRO A 67 -7.76 25.45 -9.24
CA PRO A 67 -7.83 24.31 -10.15
C PRO A 67 -6.94 23.18 -9.63
N ARG A 68 -7.58 22.11 -9.12
CA ARG A 68 -6.93 20.94 -8.51
C ARG A 68 -6.04 20.25 -9.54
N LYS A 69 -4.75 20.60 -9.60
CA LYS A 69 -3.74 19.68 -10.12
C LYS A 69 -3.87 18.39 -9.31
N LYS A 70 -4.06 17.25 -9.98
CA LYS A 70 -4.01 15.93 -9.35
C LYS A 70 -2.60 15.70 -8.84
N VAL A 71 -2.27 16.25 -7.66
CA VAL A 71 -1.04 15.89 -6.96
C VAL A 71 -1.24 14.44 -6.55
N GLN A 72 -0.45 13.55 -7.15
CA GLN A 72 -0.48 12.13 -6.89
C GLN A 72 0.07 11.88 -5.48
N GLN A 73 -0.77 12.09 -4.46
CA GLN A 73 -0.46 11.78 -3.08
C GLN A 73 -0.75 10.29 -2.87
N GLY A 74 0.20 9.46 -3.26
CA GLY A 74 0.25 8.03 -2.95
C GLY A 74 1.18 7.77 -1.78
N ILE A 75 1.08 6.57 -1.21
CA ILE A 75 2.07 6.03 -0.29
C ILE A 75 3.04 5.14 -1.06
N GLU A 76 4.28 5.01 -0.60
CA GLU A 76 5.23 4.05 -1.17
C GLU A 76 5.44 2.83 -0.28
N PHE A 77 5.04 2.93 0.99
CA PHE A 77 5.22 1.91 2.03
C PHE A 77 3.87 1.36 2.41
N VAL A 78 3.63 0.09 2.09
CA VAL A 78 2.39 -0.60 2.42
C VAL A 78 2.70 -1.56 3.58
N PRO A 79 2.01 -1.43 4.73
CA PRO A 79 2.19 -2.35 5.83
C PRO A 79 1.62 -3.71 5.43
N VAL A 80 2.39 -4.77 5.66
CA VAL A 80 1.93 -6.15 5.44
C VAL A 80 2.30 -7.00 6.63
N SER A 81 1.56 -8.07 6.86
CA SER A 81 1.86 -9.06 7.90
C SER A 81 1.43 -10.44 7.43
N PRO A 82 2.06 -11.51 7.95
CA PRO A 82 1.64 -12.87 7.66
C PRO A 82 0.16 -13.07 7.98
N GLY A 83 -0.57 -13.75 7.08
CA GLY A 83 -2.00 -14.03 7.24
C GLY A 83 -2.94 -12.94 6.70
N MET A 84 -2.39 -11.88 6.09
CA MET A 84 -3.21 -10.87 5.39
C MET A 84 -3.58 -11.29 3.96
N SER A 85 -3.13 -12.46 3.49
CA SER A 85 -3.42 -13.01 2.16
C SER A 85 -4.88 -13.42 1.96
N SER A 86 -5.61 -13.61 3.06
CA SER A 86 -7.01 -14.07 3.14
C SER A 86 -8.01 -12.94 3.02
#